data_AF-A0AAJ0CEJ4-F1
#
_entry.id   AF-A0AAJ0CEJ4-F1
#
_cell.length_a   1.000
_cell.length_b   1.000
_cell.length_c   1.000
_cell.angle_alpha   90.00
_cell.angle_beta   90.00
_cell.angle_gamma   90.00
#
_symmetry.space_group_name_H-M   'P 1'
#
loop_
_entity.id
_entity.type
_entity.pdbx_description
1 polymer ?
#
loop_
_entity_poly.entity_id
_entity_poly.type
_entity_poly.pdbx_seq_one_letter_code
_entity_poly.pdbx_strand_id
1 'polypeptide(L)'
;MARYRGPRTAASIASFFRRRQQPAVTRLSGSELTPFSTGDDFVFVAHFQHSNDALSDRFTAIAEVYRDRYTFGYLGDQGQEANSIRCFNNIDGLQYVETSLTRIGAIDRFVETCTEPLIPPLTRKSEAKHTQTGKSLVHYFTNDKSDRDLYVEKMRPLAKTYQEYLTFVTVDVTEYQDMPRAMGLKSDKGLVVENTRNGQVFPFRGSSGPINAEDIETFITAISRGKIPSWTGQDKSPGSLGTEEARDEL
;
A
#
# COMPACT_ATOMS: atom_id res chain seq x y z
N MET A 1 -7.06 29.16 11.55
CA MET A 1 -6.50 29.23 10.17
C MET A 1 -5.75 27.92 9.92
N ALA A 2 -6.22 27.06 8.99
CA ALA A 2 -5.58 25.76 8.71
C ALA A 2 -4.36 25.96 7.80
N ARG A 3 -3.22 25.37 8.15
CA ARG A 3 -1.98 25.46 7.35
C ARG A 3 -1.95 24.36 6.29
N TYR A 4 -1.73 24.73 5.03
CA TYR A 4 -1.48 23.76 3.96
C TYR A 4 -0.10 23.10 4.14
N ARG A 5 -0.06 21.77 4.16
CA ARG A 5 1.17 20.97 4.27
C ARG A 5 1.30 19.93 3.14
N GLY A 6 0.43 19.99 2.14
CA GLY A 6 0.43 19.05 1.02
C GLY A 6 1.46 19.39 -0.07
N PRO A 7 1.51 18.59 -1.14
CA PRO A 7 2.36 18.83 -2.30
C PRO A 7 2.15 20.23 -2.91
N ARG A 8 3.22 20.88 -3.37
CA ARG A 8 3.11 22.23 -3.98
C ARG A 8 2.69 22.17 -5.46
N THR A 9 1.61 21.44 -5.75
CA THR A 9 1.02 21.33 -7.09
C THR A 9 -0.30 22.10 -7.15
N ALA A 10 -0.66 22.61 -8.33
CA ALA A 10 -1.90 23.36 -8.50
C ALA A 10 -3.13 22.52 -8.14
N ALA A 11 -3.16 21.24 -8.54
CA ALA A 11 -4.26 20.32 -8.25
C ALA A 11 -4.44 20.09 -6.74
N SER A 12 -3.36 19.77 -6.00
CA SER A 12 -3.45 19.51 -4.55
C SER A 12 -3.85 20.76 -3.76
N ILE A 13 -3.37 21.94 -4.17
CA ILE A 13 -3.75 23.23 -3.58
C ILE A 13 -5.23 23.54 -3.86
N ALA A 14 -5.70 23.34 -5.09
CA ALA A 14 -7.10 23.57 -5.46
C ALA A 14 -8.04 22.65 -4.67
N SER A 15 -7.71 21.36 -4.55
CA SER A 15 -8.49 20.42 -3.73
C SER A 15 -8.51 20.81 -2.25
N PHE A 16 -7.39 21.27 -1.69
CA PHE A 16 -7.37 21.81 -0.32
C PHE A 16 -8.33 22.98 -0.14
N PHE A 17 -8.30 23.98 -1.03
CA PHE A 17 -9.21 25.13 -0.93
C PHE A 17 -10.68 24.72 -1.06
N ARG A 18 -10.99 23.84 -2.01
CA ARG A 18 -12.35 23.29 -2.20
C ARG A 18 -12.86 22.60 -0.93
N ARG A 19 -12.05 21.72 -0.31
CA ARG A 19 -12.41 21.07 0.97
C ARG A 19 -12.64 22.08 2.10
N ARG A 20 -11.86 23.17 2.13
CA ARG A 20 -11.97 24.22 3.15
C ARG A 20 -13.21 25.11 2.99
N GLN A 21 -13.77 25.21 1.79
CA GLN A 21 -14.98 25.97 1.50
C GLN A 21 -16.28 25.18 1.76
N GLN A 22 -16.19 23.85 1.76
CA GLN A 22 -17.31 22.95 2.01
C GLN A 22 -17.43 22.64 3.52
N PRO A 23 -18.62 22.24 4.03
CA PRO A 23 -18.75 21.64 5.35
C PRO A 23 -17.82 20.43 5.53
N ALA A 24 -17.50 20.05 6.77
CA ALA A 24 -16.64 18.88 7.00
C ALA A 24 -17.25 17.59 6.44
N VAL A 25 -18.57 17.47 6.52
CA VAL A 25 -19.33 16.40 5.87
C VAL A 25 -20.40 17.02 4.98
N THR A 26 -20.38 16.71 3.69
CA THR A 26 -21.39 17.17 2.74
C THR A 26 -22.57 16.21 2.68
N ARG A 27 -23.79 16.72 2.80
CA ARG A 27 -25.01 15.92 2.55
C ARG A 27 -25.16 15.69 1.06
N LEU A 28 -25.33 14.44 0.66
CA LEU A 28 -25.49 14.03 -0.73
C LEU A 28 -26.93 13.59 -1.00
N SER A 29 -27.37 13.82 -2.24
CA SER A 29 -28.48 13.11 -2.88
C SER A 29 -27.96 11.96 -3.75
N GLY A 30 -28.85 11.03 -4.13
CA GLY A 30 -28.47 9.85 -4.92
C GLY A 30 -27.77 10.18 -6.26
N SER A 31 -28.17 11.27 -6.92
CA SER A 31 -27.56 11.74 -8.17
C SER A 31 -26.17 12.37 -7.99
N GLU A 32 -25.82 12.81 -6.79
CA GLU A 32 -24.55 13.47 -6.50
C GLU A 32 -23.45 12.48 -6.11
N LEU A 33 -23.80 11.23 -5.80
CA LEU A 33 -22.84 10.22 -5.32
C LEU A 33 -21.69 9.99 -6.30
N THR A 34 -22.00 9.75 -7.57
CA THR A 34 -20.99 9.46 -8.60
C THR A 34 -19.99 10.62 -8.77
N PRO A 35 -20.41 11.87 -9.08
CA PRO A 35 -19.47 12.98 -9.21
C PRO A 35 -18.77 13.34 -7.90
N PHE A 36 -19.38 13.09 -6.74
CA PHE A 36 -18.74 13.30 -5.46
C PHE A 36 -17.62 12.29 -5.20
N SER A 37 -17.87 11.01 -5.50
CA SER A 37 -16.93 9.90 -5.25
C SER A 37 -15.61 10.01 -6.02
N THR A 38 -15.60 10.72 -7.14
CA THR A 38 -14.41 10.91 -8.01
C THR A 38 -13.80 12.31 -7.89
N GLY A 39 -14.36 13.18 -7.06
CA GLY A 39 -13.99 14.60 -6.99
C GLY A 39 -12.68 14.91 -6.26
N ASP A 40 -12.09 13.94 -5.58
CA ASP A 40 -10.88 14.08 -4.77
C ASP A 40 -10.09 12.76 -4.71
N ASP A 41 -8.85 12.80 -4.21
CA ASP A 41 -7.96 11.62 -4.16
C ASP A 41 -8.53 10.51 -3.26
N PHE A 42 -9.09 10.91 -2.11
CA PHE A 42 -9.76 10.02 -1.17
C PHE A 42 -11.12 10.60 -0.78
N VAL A 43 -12.16 9.80 -0.98
CA VAL A 43 -13.54 10.18 -0.66
C VAL A 43 -14.16 9.13 0.25
N PHE A 44 -14.77 9.58 1.34
CA PHE A 44 -15.50 8.73 2.28
C PHE A 44 -16.97 9.09 2.24
N VAL A 45 -17.83 8.10 1.98
CA VAL A 45 -19.28 8.26 1.94
C VAL A 45 -19.91 7.39 3.01
N ALA A 46 -20.50 8.03 4.01
CA ALA A 46 -21.26 7.37 5.04
C ALA A 46 -22.71 7.15 4.61
N HIS A 47 -23.22 6.00 5.04
CA HIS A 47 -24.61 5.60 4.91
C HIS A 47 -25.08 5.21 6.31
N PHE A 48 -25.90 6.06 6.92
CA PHE A 48 -26.41 5.81 8.26
C PHE A 48 -27.92 5.53 8.23
N GLN A 49 -28.34 4.53 8.99
CA GLN A 49 -29.73 4.21 9.25
C GLN A 49 -30.28 5.17 10.30
N HIS A 50 -31.38 5.83 9.98
CA HIS A 50 -32.00 6.84 10.84
C HIS A 50 -31.00 7.95 11.26
N SER A 51 -31.43 8.91 12.09
CA SER A 51 -30.50 9.85 12.72
C SER A 51 -29.71 9.14 13.83
N ASN A 52 -28.72 8.32 13.45
CA ASN A 52 -27.79 7.76 14.42
C ASN A 52 -26.76 8.82 14.81
N ASP A 53 -27.16 9.69 15.74
CA ASP A 53 -26.39 10.88 16.14
C ASP A 53 -24.97 10.49 16.58
N ALA A 54 -24.81 9.40 17.34
CA ALA A 54 -23.49 9.01 17.84
C ALA A 54 -22.50 8.57 16.74
N LEU A 55 -22.96 7.83 15.72
CA LEU A 55 -22.10 7.46 14.58
C LEU A 55 -21.84 8.67 13.68
N SER A 56 -22.86 9.49 13.44
CA SER A 56 -22.76 10.71 12.66
C SER A 56 -21.79 11.71 13.29
N ASP A 57 -21.83 11.87 14.61
CA ASP A 57 -20.93 12.76 15.36
C ASP A 57 -19.49 12.27 15.29
N ARG A 58 -19.26 10.97 15.47
CA ARG A 58 -17.91 10.38 15.33
C ARG A 58 -17.36 10.53 13.92
N PHE A 59 -18.19 10.30 12.91
CA PHE A 59 -17.80 10.49 11.52
C PHE A 59 -17.48 11.95 11.21
N THR A 60 -18.30 12.88 11.69
CA THR A 60 -18.07 14.32 11.58
C THR A 60 -16.79 14.77 12.28
N ALA A 61 -16.52 14.24 13.49
CA ALA A 61 -15.31 14.56 14.23
C ALA A 61 -14.04 14.12 13.46
N ILE A 62 -14.05 12.93 12.89
CA ILE A 62 -12.95 12.44 12.03
C ILE A 62 -12.86 13.29 10.76
N ALA A 63 -13.99 13.62 10.14
CA ALA A 63 -14.01 14.48 8.97
C ALA A 63 -13.37 15.84 9.24
N GLU A 64 -13.60 16.47 10.41
CA GLU A 64 -12.94 17.72 10.78
C GLU A 64 -11.41 17.57 10.95
N VAL A 65 -10.94 16.44 11.48
CA VAL A 65 -9.50 16.14 11.63
C VAL A 65 -8.81 15.94 10.28
N TYR A 66 -9.52 15.36 9.30
CA TYR A 66 -8.98 15.02 7.99
C TYR A 66 -9.45 15.95 6.86
N ARG A 67 -10.18 17.02 7.18
CA ARG A 67 -10.77 17.96 6.20
C ARG A 67 -9.76 18.65 5.31
N ASP A 68 -8.50 18.73 5.73
CA ASP A 68 -7.42 19.28 4.92
C ASP A 68 -6.92 18.29 3.85
N ARG A 69 -7.18 16.99 4.04
CA ARG A 69 -6.62 15.89 3.26
C ARG A 69 -7.66 15.14 2.43
N TYR A 70 -8.83 14.86 2.98
CA TYR A 70 -9.84 13.97 2.37
C TYR A 70 -11.22 14.63 2.33
N THR A 71 -12.07 14.10 1.45
CA THR A 71 -13.45 14.58 1.29
C THR A 71 -14.42 13.60 1.94
N PHE A 72 -15.36 14.12 2.74
CA PHE A 72 -16.35 13.31 3.47
C PHE A 72 -17.76 13.74 3.09
N GLY A 73 -18.61 12.75 2.84
CA GLY A 73 -20.02 12.96 2.56
C GLY A 73 -20.87 11.92 3.25
N TYR A 74 -22.17 12.19 3.29
CA TYR A 74 -23.14 11.21 3.75
C TYR A 74 -24.38 11.23 2.87
N LEU A 75 -24.96 10.04 2.65
CA LEU A 75 -26.28 9.90 2.08
C LEU A 75 -27.29 9.79 3.22
N GLY A 76 -28.37 10.58 3.15
CA GLY A 76 -29.46 10.51 4.11
C GLY A 76 -30.18 9.15 4.06
N ASP A 77 -31.07 8.89 5.01
CA ASP A 77 -31.80 7.62 5.09
C ASP A 77 -32.58 7.34 3.78
N GLN A 78 -32.07 6.41 2.98
CA GLN A 78 -32.69 5.91 1.75
C GLN A 78 -33.30 4.51 1.97
N GLY A 79 -33.60 4.12 3.22
CA GLY A 79 -34.15 2.79 3.53
C GLY A 79 -33.09 1.68 3.52
N GLN A 80 -31.87 1.98 3.96
CA GLN A 80 -30.78 1.00 4.01
C GLN A 80 -30.86 0.11 5.25
N GLU A 81 -30.52 -1.17 5.09
CA GLU A 81 -30.62 -2.17 6.17
C GLU A 81 -29.45 -2.16 7.16
N ALA A 82 -28.34 -1.51 6.84
CA ALA A 82 -27.16 -1.43 7.72
C ALA A 82 -26.38 -0.12 7.57
N ASN A 83 -25.83 0.37 8.68
CA ASN A 83 -24.86 1.46 8.69
C ASN A 83 -23.57 1.03 7.98
N SER A 84 -23.03 1.86 7.11
CA SER A 84 -21.75 1.59 6.45
C SER A 84 -20.99 2.87 6.09
N ILE A 85 -19.68 2.76 5.93
CA ILE A 85 -18.86 3.79 5.31
C ILE A 85 -18.15 3.16 4.13
N ARG A 86 -18.30 3.76 2.96
CA ARG A 86 -17.56 3.41 1.75
C ARG A 86 -16.40 4.38 1.58
N CYS A 87 -15.24 3.86 1.22
CA CYS A 87 -14.12 4.68 0.82
C CYS A 87 -13.78 4.45 -0.66
N PHE A 88 -13.45 5.54 -1.34
CA PHE A 88 -12.93 5.59 -2.70
C PHE A 88 -11.50 6.11 -2.64
N ASN A 89 -10.52 5.22 -2.83
CA ASN A 89 -9.14 5.59 -3.09
C ASN A 89 -8.98 5.72 -4.60
N ASN A 90 -9.05 6.96 -5.10
CA ASN A 90 -9.00 7.26 -6.52
C ASN A 90 -7.56 7.29 -7.07
N ILE A 91 -6.56 7.40 -6.19
CA ILE A 91 -5.15 7.28 -6.57
C ILE A 91 -4.85 5.86 -7.07
N ASP A 92 -5.35 4.85 -6.36
CA ASP A 92 -5.12 3.44 -6.69
C ASP A 92 -6.30 2.78 -7.42
N GLY A 93 -7.43 3.48 -7.52
CA GLY A 93 -8.69 2.96 -8.06
C GLY A 93 -9.18 1.76 -7.25
N LEU A 94 -9.13 1.87 -5.91
CA LEU A 94 -9.55 0.86 -4.94
C LEU A 94 -10.76 1.38 -4.16
N GLN A 95 -11.61 0.44 -3.73
CA GLN A 95 -12.77 0.75 -2.90
C GLN A 95 -12.85 -0.20 -1.72
N TYR A 96 -13.26 0.34 -0.58
CA TYR A 96 -13.44 -0.41 0.66
C TYR A 96 -14.79 -0.08 1.28
N VAL A 97 -15.34 -1.01 2.05
CA VAL A 97 -16.58 -0.82 2.80
C VAL A 97 -16.39 -1.36 4.21
N GLU A 98 -16.77 -0.57 5.22
CA GLU A 98 -16.82 -0.98 6.62
C GLU A 98 -18.26 -0.89 7.13
N THR A 99 -18.71 -1.93 7.81
CA THR A 99 -20.06 -2.05 8.38
C THR A 99 -20.03 -2.21 9.91
N SER A 100 -18.90 -2.62 10.48
CA SER A 100 -18.68 -2.81 11.94
C SER A 100 -18.29 -1.52 12.65
N LEU A 101 -19.05 -0.44 12.41
CA LEU A 101 -18.71 0.93 12.81
C LEU A 101 -18.81 1.20 14.32
N THR A 102 -19.47 0.32 15.07
CA THR A 102 -19.68 0.48 16.52
C THR A 102 -18.45 0.16 17.35
N ARG A 103 -17.47 -0.56 16.79
CA ARG A 103 -16.21 -0.88 17.49
C ARG A 103 -15.41 0.39 17.74
N ILE A 104 -14.72 0.44 18.87
CA ILE A 104 -13.85 1.57 19.22
C ILE A 104 -12.77 1.73 18.14
N GLY A 105 -12.61 2.95 17.64
CA GLY A 105 -11.65 3.29 16.58
C GLY A 105 -11.89 2.57 15.25
N ALA A 106 -13.10 2.10 14.96
CA ALA A 106 -13.42 1.47 13.68
C ALA A 106 -13.25 2.45 12.51
N ILE A 107 -13.80 3.65 12.65
CA ILE A 107 -13.79 4.67 11.60
C ILE A 107 -12.36 5.17 11.37
N ASP A 108 -11.59 5.42 12.44
CA ASP A 108 -10.18 5.84 12.33
C ASP A 108 -9.35 4.81 11.57
N ARG A 109 -9.44 3.54 11.97
CA ARG A 109 -8.73 2.43 11.28
C ARG A 109 -9.19 2.27 9.84
N PHE A 110 -10.47 2.50 9.56
CA PHE A 110 -10.99 2.43 8.19
C PHE A 110 -10.41 3.54 7.31
N VAL A 111 -10.31 4.78 7.84
CA VAL A 111 -9.63 5.89 7.16
C VAL A 111 -8.16 5.54 6.90
N GLU A 112 -7.45 5.04 7.91
CA GLU A 112 -6.05 4.61 7.77
C GLU A 112 -5.88 3.51 6.71
N THR A 113 -6.76 2.50 6.72
CA THR A 113 -6.72 1.38 5.77
C THR A 113 -6.95 1.86 4.34
N CYS A 114 -7.95 2.72 4.12
CA CYS A 114 -8.23 3.21 2.77
C CYS A 114 -7.15 4.13 2.23
N THR A 115 -6.49 4.89 3.12
CA THR A 115 -5.49 5.90 2.76
C THR A 115 -4.06 5.38 2.84
N GLU A 116 -3.88 4.10 3.18
CA GLU A 116 -2.59 3.45 3.18
C GLU A 116 -2.04 3.40 1.75
N PRO A 117 -0.81 3.92 1.52
CA PRO A 117 -0.19 3.83 0.21
C PRO A 117 -0.05 2.37 -0.22
N LEU A 118 -0.38 2.08 -1.48
CA LEU A 118 -0.23 0.74 -2.03
C LEU A 118 1.23 0.22 -2.02
N ILE A 119 2.20 1.14 -2.08
CA ILE A 119 3.62 0.88 -1.97
C ILE A 119 4.20 1.84 -0.92
N PRO A 120 4.16 1.50 0.38
CA PRO A 120 4.64 2.38 1.43
C PRO A 120 6.16 2.29 1.60
N PRO A 121 6.80 3.31 2.21
CA PRO A 121 8.15 3.17 2.73
C PRO A 121 8.16 2.21 3.92
N LEU A 122 9.09 1.27 3.93
CA LEU A 122 9.37 0.42 5.07
C LEU A 122 10.17 1.21 6.10
N THR A 123 9.63 1.34 7.29
CA THR A 123 10.25 2.02 8.43
C THR A 123 10.28 1.06 9.61
N ARG A 124 11.15 1.29 10.59
CA ARG A 124 11.25 0.41 11.77
C ARG A 124 9.92 0.26 12.51
N LYS A 125 9.08 1.30 12.43
CA LYS A 125 7.72 1.30 13.00
C LYS A 125 6.73 0.49 12.16
N SER A 126 6.85 0.50 10.84
CA SER A 126 5.92 -0.21 9.94
C SER A 126 6.32 -1.66 9.66
N GLU A 127 7.59 -2.03 9.87
CA GLU A 127 8.13 -3.36 9.61
C GLU A 127 7.28 -4.48 10.24
N ALA A 128 7.04 -4.42 11.55
CA ALA A 128 6.24 -5.40 12.26
C ALA A 128 4.82 -5.55 11.68
N LYS A 129 4.18 -4.42 11.29
CA LYS A 129 2.85 -4.43 10.67
C LYS A 129 2.86 -5.24 9.37
N HIS A 130 3.90 -5.10 8.55
CA HIS A 130 3.97 -5.69 7.22
C HIS A 130 4.32 -7.17 7.29
N THR A 131 5.27 -7.56 8.14
CA THR A 131 5.67 -8.95 8.34
C THR A 131 4.54 -9.80 8.95
N GLN A 132 3.71 -9.21 9.82
CA GLN A 132 2.61 -9.93 10.49
C GLN A 132 1.40 -10.21 9.58
N THR A 133 1.30 -9.59 8.39
CA THR A 133 0.20 -9.84 7.46
C THR A 133 0.20 -11.26 6.88
N GLY A 134 1.34 -11.96 6.93
CA GLY A 134 1.54 -13.25 6.27
C GLY A 134 1.59 -13.18 4.74
N LYS A 135 1.63 -11.96 4.16
CA LYS A 135 1.93 -11.70 2.76
C LYS A 135 3.45 -11.67 2.56
N SER A 136 3.90 -12.04 1.37
CA SER A 136 5.32 -11.87 1.02
C SER A 136 5.61 -10.39 0.74
N LEU A 137 6.83 -9.95 1.02
CA LEU A 137 7.25 -8.57 0.83
C LEU A 137 8.10 -8.44 -0.42
N VAL A 138 7.86 -7.40 -1.21
CA VAL A 138 8.71 -7.02 -2.34
C VAL A 138 9.45 -5.75 -1.95
N HIS A 139 10.71 -5.90 -1.54
CA HIS A 139 11.55 -4.80 -1.09
C HIS A 139 12.28 -4.18 -2.26
N TYR A 140 12.17 -2.87 -2.41
CA TYR A 140 13.02 -2.08 -3.30
C TYR A 140 13.95 -1.18 -2.51
N PHE A 141 15.24 -1.49 -2.56
CA PHE A 141 16.29 -0.77 -1.86
C PHE A 141 16.89 0.31 -2.76
N THR A 142 17.01 1.52 -2.22
CA THR A 142 17.81 2.62 -2.78
C THR A 142 17.94 3.74 -1.76
N ASN A 143 19.04 4.48 -1.78
CA ASN A 143 19.23 5.69 -0.96
C ASN A 143 18.64 6.95 -1.63
N ASP A 144 18.31 6.89 -2.93
CA ASP A 144 17.75 8.02 -3.66
C ASP A 144 16.22 8.05 -3.53
N LYS A 145 15.70 9.12 -2.92
CA LYS A 145 14.26 9.34 -2.79
C LYS A 145 13.55 9.44 -4.14
N SER A 146 14.14 10.12 -5.13
CA SER A 146 13.52 10.33 -6.44
C SER A 146 13.35 8.99 -7.17
N ASP A 147 14.30 8.08 -6.97
CA ASP A 147 14.28 6.73 -7.51
C ASP A 147 13.23 5.85 -6.81
N ARG A 148 12.99 6.04 -5.50
CA ARG A 148 11.84 5.42 -4.79
C ARG A 148 10.50 5.92 -5.34
N ASP A 149 10.37 7.23 -5.53
CA ASP A 149 9.13 7.82 -6.06
C ASP A 149 8.83 7.27 -7.48
N LEU A 150 9.86 7.14 -8.33
CA LEU A 150 9.74 6.54 -9.66
C LEU A 150 9.38 5.05 -9.61
N TYR A 151 9.96 4.30 -8.67
CA TYR A 151 9.60 2.90 -8.45
C TYR A 151 8.13 2.74 -8.06
N VAL A 152 7.65 3.58 -7.13
CA VAL A 152 6.25 3.58 -6.69
C VAL A 152 5.32 3.82 -7.88
N GLU A 153 5.63 4.79 -8.74
CA GLU A 153 4.85 5.06 -9.95
C GLU A 153 4.80 3.85 -10.89
N LYS A 154 5.98 3.29 -11.22
CA LYS A 154 6.10 2.19 -12.19
C LYS A 154 5.49 0.88 -11.71
N MET A 155 5.59 0.60 -10.41
CA MET A 155 5.16 -0.68 -9.84
C MET A 155 3.72 -0.66 -9.33
N ARG A 156 3.06 0.51 -9.28
CA ARG A 156 1.68 0.63 -8.82
C ARG A 156 0.72 -0.37 -9.50
N PRO A 157 0.74 -0.56 -10.83
CA PRO A 157 -0.15 -1.53 -11.47
C PRO A 157 0.10 -2.96 -10.98
N LEU A 158 1.38 -3.33 -10.82
CA LEU A 158 1.78 -4.67 -10.37
C LEU A 158 1.42 -4.91 -8.90
N ALA A 159 1.67 -3.91 -8.04
CA ALA A 159 1.30 -3.95 -6.63
C ALA A 159 -0.22 -4.10 -6.47
N LYS A 160 -1.01 -3.47 -7.34
CA LYS A 160 -2.48 -3.62 -7.36
C LYS A 160 -2.90 -5.04 -7.73
N THR A 161 -2.30 -5.60 -8.78
CA THR A 161 -2.60 -6.97 -9.25
C THR A 161 -2.33 -8.01 -8.17
N TYR A 162 -1.22 -7.87 -7.42
CA TYR A 162 -0.79 -8.87 -6.43
C TYR A 162 -1.08 -8.51 -4.97
N GLN A 163 -1.87 -7.47 -4.70
CA GLN A 163 -2.09 -6.91 -3.34
C GLN A 163 -2.61 -7.93 -2.31
N GLU A 164 -3.25 -9.01 -2.74
CA GLU A 164 -3.75 -10.07 -1.85
C GLU A 164 -2.62 -10.97 -1.33
N TYR A 165 -1.55 -11.14 -2.10
CA TYR A 165 -0.45 -12.09 -1.81
C TYR A 165 0.87 -11.40 -1.46
N LEU A 166 1.08 -10.21 -2.03
CA LEU A 166 2.32 -9.45 -1.94
C LEU A 166 2.06 -8.06 -1.37
N THR A 167 3.05 -7.52 -0.68
CA THR A 167 3.10 -6.11 -0.31
C THR A 167 4.42 -5.53 -0.79
N PHE A 168 4.34 -4.56 -1.68
CA PHE A 168 5.49 -3.88 -2.24
C PHE A 168 5.89 -2.76 -1.30
N VAL A 169 7.19 -2.60 -1.02
CA VAL A 169 7.71 -1.56 -0.14
C VAL A 169 8.98 -0.95 -0.72
N THR A 170 9.21 0.32 -0.39
CA THR A 170 10.50 0.97 -0.66
C THR A 170 11.31 1.03 0.62
N VAL A 171 12.62 0.87 0.54
CA VAL A 171 13.52 0.83 1.69
C VAL A 171 14.65 1.84 1.49
N ASP A 172 14.80 2.76 2.43
CA ASP A 172 15.94 3.66 2.47
C ASP A 172 17.15 2.94 3.06
N VAL A 173 18.15 2.69 2.22
CA VAL A 173 19.39 1.99 2.62
C VAL A 173 20.09 2.72 3.76
N THR A 174 19.97 4.04 3.85
CA THR A 174 20.61 4.81 4.93
C THR A 174 20.07 4.44 6.31
N GLU A 175 18.84 3.94 6.42
CA GLU A 175 18.23 3.43 7.65
C GLU A 175 18.45 1.90 7.84
N TYR A 176 18.80 1.19 6.76
CA TYR A 176 18.90 -0.28 6.70
C TYR A 176 20.16 -0.75 5.97
N GLN A 177 21.32 -0.25 6.36
CA GLN A 177 22.58 -0.43 5.62
C GLN A 177 22.97 -1.89 5.37
N ASP A 178 22.68 -2.80 6.30
CA ASP A 178 23.07 -4.22 6.19
C ASP A 178 22.02 -5.10 5.52
N MET A 179 20.77 -4.62 5.41
CA MET A 179 19.64 -5.42 4.94
C MET A 179 19.78 -5.88 3.47
N PRO A 180 20.18 -5.01 2.49
CA PRO A 180 20.38 -5.44 1.11
C PRO A 180 21.35 -6.62 0.99
N ARG A 181 22.50 -6.53 1.67
CA ARG A 181 23.56 -7.54 1.62
C ARG A 181 23.12 -8.84 2.29
N ALA A 182 22.47 -8.76 3.44
CA ALA A 182 21.90 -9.93 4.12
C ALA A 182 20.88 -10.67 3.22
N MET A 183 20.16 -9.93 2.38
CA MET A 183 19.20 -10.46 1.41
C MET A 183 19.79 -10.85 0.05
N GLY A 184 21.12 -10.82 -0.09
CA GLY A 184 21.82 -11.33 -1.27
C GLY A 184 21.90 -10.34 -2.46
N LEU A 185 21.73 -9.04 -2.20
CA LEU A 185 22.05 -7.99 -3.16
C LEU A 185 23.56 -7.66 -3.14
N LYS A 186 24.11 -7.37 -4.31
CA LYS A 186 25.52 -6.98 -4.50
C LYS A 186 25.76 -5.47 -4.42
N SER A 187 24.68 -4.70 -4.42
CA SER A 187 24.67 -3.25 -4.34
C SER A 187 23.56 -2.80 -3.40
N ASP A 188 23.69 -1.56 -2.93
CA ASP A 188 22.70 -0.89 -2.09
C ASP A 188 21.39 -0.62 -2.84
N LYS A 189 21.42 -0.64 -4.17
CA LYS A 189 20.23 -0.56 -5.01
C LYS A 189 19.84 -1.95 -5.53
N GLY A 190 18.58 -2.34 -5.36
CA GLY A 190 18.08 -3.60 -5.89
C GLY A 190 16.70 -4.00 -5.39
N LEU A 191 16.18 -5.13 -5.87
CA LEU A 191 14.88 -5.68 -5.49
C LEU A 191 15.03 -7.08 -4.90
N VAL A 192 14.28 -7.36 -3.84
CA VAL A 192 14.21 -8.67 -3.20
C VAL A 192 12.76 -9.04 -2.94
N VAL A 193 12.39 -10.28 -3.20
CA VAL A 193 11.13 -10.85 -2.70
C VAL A 193 11.43 -11.67 -1.46
N GLU A 194 10.76 -11.38 -0.35
CA GLU A 194 10.85 -12.11 0.91
C GLU A 194 9.53 -12.84 1.18
N ASN A 195 9.59 -14.15 1.38
CA ASN A 195 8.49 -14.91 1.94
C ASN A 195 8.54 -14.85 3.46
N THR A 196 7.68 -14.02 4.04
CA THR A 196 7.61 -13.77 5.49
C THR A 196 7.20 -14.99 6.31
N ARG A 197 6.61 -16.03 5.69
CA ARG A 197 6.17 -17.24 6.41
C ARG A 197 7.29 -18.20 6.71
N ASN A 198 8.27 -18.31 5.82
CA ASN A 198 9.36 -19.28 5.93
C ASN A 198 10.76 -18.64 5.86
N GLY A 199 10.84 -17.31 5.75
CA GLY A 199 12.08 -16.55 5.72
C GLY A 199 12.88 -16.69 4.42
N GLN A 200 12.32 -17.28 3.37
CA GLN A 200 13.03 -17.40 2.09
C GLN A 200 13.13 -16.02 1.42
N VAL A 201 14.34 -15.67 0.99
CA VAL A 201 14.59 -14.43 0.24
C VAL A 201 15.07 -14.73 -1.17
N PHE A 202 14.60 -13.94 -2.12
CA PHE A 202 14.86 -14.10 -3.54
C PHE A 202 15.34 -12.76 -4.10
N PRO A 203 16.67 -12.53 -4.18
CA PRO A 203 17.20 -11.32 -4.79
C PRO A 203 16.96 -11.36 -6.30
N PHE A 204 16.43 -10.27 -6.84
CA PHE A 204 16.26 -10.11 -8.28
C PHE A 204 17.63 -9.96 -8.95
N ARG A 205 17.94 -10.83 -9.91
CA ARG A 205 19.20 -10.87 -10.66
C ARG A 205 19.03 -10.45 -12.12
N GLY A 206 17.94 -9.75 -12.44
CA GLY A 206 17.63 -9.31 -13.80
C GLY A 206 18.66 -8.32 -14.37
N SER A 207 18.40 -7.90 -15.61
CA SER A 207 19.36 -7.16 -16.43
C SER A 207 19.87 -5.88 -15.76
N SER A 208 21.09 -5.47 -16.10
CA SER A 208 21.80 -4.29 -15.57
C SER A 208 21.15 -2.93 -15.89
N GLY A 209 19.91 -2.94 -16.38
CA GLY A 209 19.13 -1.76 -16.74
C GLY A 209 18.15 -1.32 -15.65
N PRO A 210 17.32 -0.31 -15.92
CA PRO A 210 16.27 0.14 -15.01
C PRO A 210 15.25 -0.97 -14.75
N ILE A 211 14.83 -1.14 -13.49
CA ILE A 211 13.76 -2.07 -13.14
C ILE A 211 12.46 -1.60 -13.82
N ASN A 212 11.79 -2.53 -14.51
CA ASN A 212 10.47 -2.34 -15.11
C ASN A 212 9.49 -3.41 -14.60
N ALA A 213 8.18 -3.14 -14.72
CA ALA A 213 7.14 -3.97 -14.11
C ALA A 213 7.06 -5.39 -14.71
N GLU A 214 7.31 -5.54 -16.02
CA GLU A 214 7.22 -6.82 -16.74
C GLU A 214 8.29 -7.81 -16.26
N ASP A 215 9.52 -7.33 -16.08
CA ASP A 215 10.61 -8.15 -15.56
C ASP A 215 10.34 -8.62 -14.12
N ILE A 216 9.75 -7.74 -13.29
CA ILE A 216 9.40 -8.07 -11.91
C ILE A 216 8.21 -9.03 -11.84
N GLU A 217 7.22 -8.88 -12.73
CA GLU A 217 6.12 -9.82 -12.85
C GLU A 217 6.61 -11.22 -13.23
N THR A 218 7.52 -11.29 -14.21
CA THR A 218 8.16 -12.54 -14.62
C THR A 218 8.93 -13.17 -13.46
N PHE A 219 9.66 -12.36 -12.69
CA PHE A 219 10.39 -12.80 -11.51
C PHE A 219 9.46 -13.38 -10.43
N ILE A 220 8.41 -12.64 -10.04
CA ILE A 220 7.41 -13.08 -9.05
C ILE A 220 6.76 -14.40 -9.49
N THR A 221 6.40 -14.51 -10.77
CA THR A 221 5.79 -15.71 -11.34
C THR A 221 6.77 -16.89 -11.36
N ALA A 222 8.07 -16.65 -11.60
CA ALA A 222 9.07 -17.69 -11.55
C ALA A 222 9.31 -18.20 -10.11
N ILE A 223 9.26 -17.32 -9.10
CA ILE A 223 9.30 -17.70 -7.68
C ILE A 223 8.09 -18.59 -7.33
N SER A 224 6.87 -18.17 -7.69
CA SER A 224 5.66 -18.95 -7.36
C SER A 224 5.64 -20.33 -8.02
N ARG A 225 6.33 -20.49 -9.14
CA ARG A 225 6.52 -21.77 -9.84
C ARG A 225 7.73 -22.58 -9.34
N GLY A 226 8.44 -22.13 -8.31
CA GLY A 226 9.62 -22.80 -7.76
C GLY A 226 10.83 -22.82 -8.71
N LYS A 227 10.85 -21.97 -9.75
CA LYS A 227 11.93 -21.91 -10.75
C LYS A 227 13.15 -21.14 -10.26
N ILE A 228 13.00 -20.36 -9.20
CA ILE A 228 14.07 -19.54 -8.62
C ILE A 228 14.40 -20.09 -7.24
N PRO A 229 15.66 -20.55 -7.02
CA PRO A 229 16.08 -20.98 -5.69
C PRO A 229 16.16 -19.80 -4.73
N SER A 230 15.85 -20.02 -3.46
CA SER A 230 16.06 -19.02 -2.42
C SER A 230 17.55 -18.77 -2.21
N TRP A 231 17.88 -17.56 -1.78
CA TRP A 231 19.22 -17.19 -1.34
C TRP A 231 19.68 -18.05 -0.16
N THR A 232 20.90 -18.56 -0.24
CA THR A 232 21.48 -19.46 0.77
C THR A 232 22.53 -18.76 1.65
N GLY A 233 22.66 -17.44 1.57
CA GLY A 233 23.71 -16.68 2.28
C GLY A 233 25.07 -16.69 1.59
N GLN A 234 25.23 -17.40 0.48
CA GLN A 234 26.48 -17.49 -0.29
C GLN A 234 26.20 -17.31 -1.77
N ASP A 235 27.03 -16.50 -2.44
CA ASP A 235 27.02 -16.45 -3.90
C ASP A 235 27.57 -17.79 -4.40
N LYS A 236 26.73 -18.61 -5.03
CA LYS A 236 27.19 -19.81 -5.71
C LYS A 236 28.24 -19.39 -6.75
N SER A 237 29.49 -19.78 -6.55
CA SER A 237 30.53 -19.63 -7.57
C SER A 237 30.09 -20.41 -8.82
N PRO A 238 30.22 -19.86 -10.03
CA PRO A 238 30.02 -20.64 -11.25
C PRO A 238 31.16 -21.67 -11.34
N GLY A 239 30.96 -22.86 -10.78
CA GLY A 239 32.01 -23.89 -10.78
C GLY A 239 31.82 -25.11 -9.90
N SER A 240 30.83 -25.19 -9.00
CA SER A 240 30.61 -26.40 -8.19
C SER A 240 29.37 -27.18 -8.63
N LEU A 241 29.41 -27.74 -9.84
CA LEU A 241 28.77 -29.03 -10.09
C LEU A 241 29.79 -30.08 -9.62
N GLY A 242 29.87 -30.23 -8.31
CA GLY A 242 30.59 -31.31 -7.65
C GLY A 242 29.79 -32.59 -7.86
N THR A 243 30.47 -33.54 -8.49
CA THR A 243 30.18 -34.97 -8.58
C THR A 243 29.32 -35.50 -7.43
N GLU A 244 28.16 -36.04 -7.80
CA GLU A 244 27.37 -36.94 -6.97
C GLU A 244 28.14 -38.26 -6.88
N GLU A 245 29.00 -38.39 -5.86
CA GLU A 245 29.57 -39.68 -5.47
C GLU A 245 28.42 -40.58 -5.01
N ALA A 246 28.06 -41.51 -5.90
CA ALA A 246 27.28 -42.68 -5.55
C ALA A 246 27.98 -43.41 -4.40
N ARG A 247 27.32 -43.44 -3.24
CA ARG A 247 27.64 -44.40 -2.20
C ARG A 247 27.22 -45.77 -2.70
N ASP A 248 28.21 -46.61 -2.99
CA ASP A 248 28.06 -48.05 -3.16
C ASP A 248 27.41 -48.66 -1.91
N GLU A 249 26.27 -49.33 -2.11
CA GLU A 249 25.88 -50.49 -1.32
C GLU A 249 26.20 -51.74 -2.16
N LEU A 250 27.36 -52.36 -1.88
CA LEU A 250 27.63 -53.81 -1.76
C LEU A 250 29.14 -54.11 -1.85
#